data_AF-G5R5V1-F1
#
_entry.id   AF-G5R5V1-F1
#
_cell.length_a   1.000
_cell.length_b   1.000
_cell.length_c   1.000
_cell.angle_alpha   90.00
_cell.angle_beta   90.00
_cell.angle_gamma   90.00
#
_symmetry.space_group_name_H-M   'P 1'
#
loop_
_entity.id
_entity.type
_entity.pdbx_description
1 polymer ?
#
loop_
_entity_poly.entity_id
_entity_poly.type
_entity_poly.pdbx_seq_one_letter_code
_entity_poly.pdbx_strand_id
1 'polypeptide(L)' 'MLFWPSSNHQPLCAACHGRKTATTDPLTKQQRKAGMFREQEEAAQRRNDWVYEVAHE' A
#
# COMPACT_ATOMS: atom_id res chain seq x y z
N MET A 1 -0.35 -3.23 1.68
CA MET A 1 -0.62 -1.80 1.99
C MET A 1 0.67 -1.06 1.76
N LEU A 2 0.74 -0.21 0.74
CA LEU A 2 2.03 0.22 0.21
C LEU A 2 2.45 1.62 0.70
N PHE A 3 1.52 2.54 0.93
CA PHE A 3 1.84 3.95 1.27
C PHE A 3 1.25 4.47 2.59
N TRP A 4 0.46 3.68 3.33
CA TRP A 4 -0.09 4.10 4.61
C TRP A 4 0.97 4.01 5.74
N PRO A 5 0.94 4.91 6.73
CA PRO A 5 1.85 4.83 7.87
C PRO A 5 1.59 3.55 8.68
N SER A 6 2.63 3.06 9.38
CA SER A 6 2.53 1.85 10.21
C SER A 6 1.48 1.95 11.31
N SER A 7 1.18 3.16 11.79
CA SER A 7 0.09 3.43 12.73
C SER A 7 -1.30 3.07 12.17
N ASN A 8 -1.45 2.99 10.85
CA ASN A 8 -2.67 2.59 10.16
C ASN A 8 -2.71 1.08 9.84
N HIS A 9 -1.69 0.31 10.23
CA HIS A 9 -1.63 -1.11 9.97
C HIS A 9 -2.37 -1.91 11.06
N GLN A 10 -3.24 -2.82 10.63
CA GLN A 10 -3.87 -3.82 11.49
C GLN A 10 -3.48 -5.23 11.03
N PRO A 11 -2.94 -6.08 11.93
CA PRO A 11 -2.74 -7.49 11.61
C PRO A 11 -4.11 -8.20 11.53
N LEU A 12 -4.32 -8.98 10.48
CA LEU A 12 -5.54 -9.75 10.25
C LEU A 12 -5.18 -11.19 9.92
N CYS A 13 -5.96 -12.16 10.40
CA CYS A 13 -5.86 -13.53 9.91
C CYS A 13 -6.29 -13.61 8.43
N ALA A 14 -5.90 -14.68 7.73
CA ALA A 14 -6.17 -14.84 6.30
C ALA A 14 -7.67 -14.67 5.94
N ALA A 15 -8.58 -15.25 6.75
CA ALA A 15 -10.01 -15.13 6.54
C ALA A 15 -10.52 -13.69 6.70
N CYS A 16 -10.10 -12.99 7.75
CA CYS A 16 -10.47 -11.59 8.00
C CYS A 16 -9.88 -10.66 6.92
N HIS A 17 -8.65 -10.92 6.50
CA HIS A 17 -8.01 -10.16 5.42
C HIS A 17 -8.79 -10.33 4.11
N GLY A 18 -9.15 -11.58 3.75
CA GLY A 18 -9.96 -11.88 2.57
C GLY A 18 -11.31 -11.15 2.58
N ARG A 19 -12.03 -11.20 3.71
CA ARG A 19 -13.30 -10.48 3.88
C ARG A 19 -13.12 -8.95 3.76
N LYS A 20 -12.07 -8.39 4.36
CA LYS A 20 -11.79 -6.95 4.28
C LYS A 20 -11.62 -6.51 2.82
N THR A 21 -10.77 -7.21 2.07
CA THR A 21 -10.48 -6.85 0.67
C THR A 21 -11.63 -7.14 -0.29
N ALA A 22 -12.44 -8.16 -0.02
CA ALA A 22 -13.53 -8.56 -0.91
C ALA A 22 -14.84 -7.82 -0.63
N THR A 23 -15.11 -7.48 0.63
CA THR A 23 -16.45 -7.08 1.09
C THR A 23 -16.46 -5.79 1.89
N THR A 24 -15.52 -5.61 2.82
CA THR A 24 -15.56 -4.46 3.75
C THR A 24 -14.96 -3.20 3.15
N ASP A 25 -14.01 -3.34 2.22
CA ASP A 25 -13.30 -2.21 1.61
C ASP A 25 -13.45 -2.16 0.07
N PRO A 26 -14.70 -2.22 -0.46
CA PRO A 26 -14.91 -2.26 -1.90
C PRO A 26 -14.57 -0.93 -2.56
N LEU A 27 -14.76 0.19 -1.85
CA LEU A 27 -14.51 1.54 -2.39
C LEU A 27 -13.01 1.79 -2.59
N THR A 28 -12.17 1.50 -1.60
CA THR A 28 -10.71 1.66 -1.73
C THR A 28 -10.18 0.78 -2.86
N LYS A 29 -10.73 -0.43 -3.05
CA LYS A 29 -10.38 -1.30 -4.18
C LYS A 29 -10.80 -0.72 -5.53
N GLN A 30 -12.00 -0.13 -5.63
CA GLN A 30 -12.45 0.56 -6.84
C GLN A 30 -11.60 1.79 -7.16
N GLN A 31 -11.32 2.63 -6.16
CA GLN A 31 -10.45 3.81 -6.29
C GLN A 31 -9.04 3.43 -6.72
N ARG A 32 -8.47 2.35 -6.16
CA ARG A 32 -7.19 1.80 -6.59
C ARG A 32 -7.22 1.36 -8.05
N LYS A 33 -8.25 0.63 -8.48
CA LYS A 33 -8.43 0.22 -9.88
C LYS A 33 -8.60 1.42 -10.82
N ALA A 34 -9.22 2.50 -10.35
CA ALA A 34 -9.35 3.76 -11.07
C ALA A 34 -8.07 4.61 -11.07
N GLY A 35 -6.98 4.16 -10.43
CA GLY A 35 -5.70 4.85 -10.41
C GLY A 35 -5.61 6.03 -9.43
N MET A 36 -6.60 6.21 -8.55
CA MET A 36 -6.66 7.35 -7.61
C MET A 36 -5.49 7.40 -6.62
N PHE A 37 -4.76 6.30 -6.46
CA PHE A 37 -3.61 6.19 -5.56
C PHE A 37 -2.26 6.04 -6.27
N ARG A 38 -2.22 6.23 -7.60
CA ARG A 38 -1.03 5.89 -8.40
C ARG A 38 0.23 6.61 -7.92
N GLU A 39 0.13 7.92 -7.63
CA GLU A 39 1.27 8.71 -7.15
C GLU A 39 1.79 8.21 -5.80
N GLN A 40 0.89 7.88 -4.87
CA GLN A 40 1.25 7.35 -3.56
C GLN A 40 1.87 5.95 -3.68
N GLU A 41 1.36 5.11 -4.59
CA GLU A 41 1.92 3.80 -4.87
C GLU A 41 3.32 3.88 -5.48
N GLU A 42 3.53 4.79 -6.43
CA GLU A 42 4.84 5.08 -7.02
C GLU A 42 5.83 5.61 -5.99
N ALA A 43 5.42 6.58 -5.16
CA ALA A 43 6.26 7.12 -4.09
C ALA A 43 6.63 6.04 -3.06
N ALA A 44 5.68 5.19 -2.68
CA ALA A 44 5.92 4.07 -1.78
C ALA A 44 6.90 3.04 -2.37
N GLN A 45 6.85 2.81 -3.68
CA GLN A 45 7.76 1.90 -4.36
C GLN A 45 9.20 2.45 -4.36
N ARG A 46 9.35 3.76 -4.51
CA ARG A 46 10.63 4.48 -4.51
C ARG A 46 11.16 4.87 -3.12
N ARG A 47 10.42 4.57 -2.04
CA ARG A 47 10.75 5.04 -0.67
C ARG A 47 12.12 4.59 -0.16
N ASN A 48 12.66 3.52 -0.73
CA ASN A 48 13.94 2.93 -0.35
C ASN A 48 15.03 3.16 -1.41
N ASP A 49 14.78 3.99 -2.43
CA ASP A 49 15.75 4.23 -3.51
C ASP A 49 17.05 4.84 -2.97
N TRP A 50 16.96 5.60 -1.88
CA TRP A 50 18.12 6.14 -1.14
C TRP A 50 19.15 5.07 -0.76
N VAL A 51 18.74 3.82 -0.52
CA VAL A 51 19.65 2.70 -0.19
C VAL A 51 20.60 2.41 -1.34
N TYR A 52 20.16 2.64 -2.58
CA TYR A 52 20.95 2.42 -3.79
C TYR A 52 21.73 3.67 -4.23
N GLU A 53 21.30 4.86 -3.82
CA GLU A 53 22.04 6.11 -4.07
C GLU A 53 23.29 6.24 -3.18
N VAL A 54 23.20 5.82 -1.91
CA VAL A 54 24.32 5.89 -0.95
C VAL A 54 25.41 4.84 -1.22
N ALA A 55 25.10 3.79 -1.99
CA ALA A 55 26.07 2.73 -2.33
C ALA A 55 27.04 3.11 -3.48
N HIS A 56 26.91 4.32 -4.03
CA HIS A 56 27.68 4.82 -5.19
C HIS A 56 28.65 5.97 -4.87
N GLU A 57 28.90 6.27 -3.59
CA GLU A 57 30.00 7.15 -3.12
C GLU A 57 31.09 6.35 -2.40
#